data_AF-A0A2R6C5A6-F1
#
_entry.id   AF-A0A2R6C5A6-F1
#
_cell.length_a   1.000
_cell.length_b   1.000
_cell.length_c   1.000
_cell.angle_alpha   90.00
_cell.angle_beta   90.00
_cell.angle_gamma   90.00
#
_symmetry.space_group_name_H-M   'P 1'
#
loop_
_entity.id
_entity.type
_entity.pdbx_description
1 polymer ?
#
loop_
_entity_poly.entity_id
_entity_poly.type
_entity_poly.pdbx_seq_one_letter_code
_entity_poly.pdbx_strand_id
1 'polypeptide(L)'
;LAVDELKKALKLYGAGEPRYSEALKIIATLGSATWSQLRTGIEARLGKITDSTLSNILRNLADSGFIRKDGSKYTVADPTLRRGILTFL
;
A
#
# COMPACT_ATOMS: atom_id res chain seq x y z
N LEU A 1 11.32 3.85 -13.87
CA LEU A 1 10.35 3.09 -14.68
C LEU A 1 9.24 2.48 -13.82
N ALA A 2 9.47 1.41 -13.05
CA ALA A 2 8.41 0.75 -12.28
C ALA A 2 7.78 1.64 -11.18
N VAL A 3 8.59 2.40 -10.43
CA VAL A 3 8.06 3.29 -9.39
C VAL A 3 7.37 4.53 -9.96
N ASP A 4 7.75 4.96 -11.16
CA ASP A 4 7.13 6.13 -11.81
C ASP A 4 5.73 5.77 -12.32
N GLU A 5 5.57 4.57 -12.88
CA GLU A 5 4.25 4.02 -13.22
C GLU A 5 3.38 3.83 -11.97
N LEU A 6 3.97 3.35 -10.87
CA LEU A 6 3.26 3.31 -9.58
C LEU A 6 2.79 4.70 -9.15
N LYS A 7 3.66 5.72 -9.18
CA LYS A 7 3.29 7.09 -8.81
C LYS A 7 2.18 7.64 -9.71
N LYS A 8 2.20 7.36 -11.01
CA LYS A 8 1.11 7.74 -11.93
C LYS A 8 -0.19 7.03 -11.58
N ALA A 9 -0.15 5.73 -11.29
CA ALA A 9 -1.32 4.96 -10.89
C ALA A 9 -1.90 5.48 -9.57
N LEU A 10 -1.05 5.81 -8.59
CA LEU A 10 -1.48 6.34 -7.29
C LEU A 10 -2.22 7.67 -7.41
N LYS A 11 -1.80 8.54 -8.34
CA LYS A 11 -2.49 9.82 -8.62
C LYS A 11 -3.93 9.64 -9.08
N LEU A 12 -4.29 8.50 -9.68
CA LEU A 12 -5.66 8.22 -10.11
C LEU A 12 -6.63 8.08 -8.94
N TYR A 13 -6.12 7.83 -7.71
CA TYR A 13 -6.94 7.78 -6.50
C TYR A 13 -7.27 9.17 -5.91
N GLY A 14 -6.74 10.26 -6.50
CA GLY A 14 -7.03 11.63 -6.09
C GLY A 14 -6.77 11.86 -4.61
N ALA A 15 -7.77 12.37 -3.87
CA ALA A 15 -7.66 12.62 -2.43
C ALA A 15 -7.35 11.36 -1.60
N GLY A 16 -7.56 10.16 -2.15
CA GLY A 16 -7.19 8.89 -1.51
C GLY A 16 -5.71 8.56 -1.57
N GLU A 17 -4.95 9.15 -2.52
CA GLU A 17 -3.54 8.84 -2.82
C GLU A 17 -2.67 8.66 -1.56
N PRO A 18 -2.69 9.56 -0.55
CA PRO A 18 -1.79 9.45 0.61
C PRO A 18 -1.97 8.12 1.36
N ARG A 19 -3.19 7.60 1.48
CA ARG A 19 -3.45 6.34 2.20
C ARG A 19 -3.01 5.11 1.42
N TYR A 20 -3.08 5.14 0.09
CA TYR A 20 -2.52 4.07 -0.76
C TYR A 20 -1.00 4.05 -0.68
N SER A 21 -0.38 5.22 -0.79
CA SER A 21 1.06 5.39 -0.63
C SER A 21 1.54 4.88 0.73
N GLU A 22 0.86 5.25 1.81
CA GLU A 22 1.25 4.81 3.16
C GLU A 22 1.07 3.30 3.35
N ALA A 23 -0.01 2.70 2.84
CA ALA A 23 -0.19 1.25 2.87
C ALA A 23 0.98 0.52 2.19
N LEU A 24 1.40 0.98 0.99
CA LEU A 24 2.53 0.41 0.26
C LEU A 24 3.84 0.57 1.02
N LYS A 25 4.10 1.74 1.63
CA LYS A 25 5.29 1.97 2.46
C LYS A 25 5.36 1.03 3.65
N ILE A 26 4.24 0.82 4.36
CA ILE A 26 4.17 -0.09 5.50
C ILE A 26 4.45 -1.52 5.06
N ILE A 27 3.79 -1.99 4.00
CA ILE A 27 4.00 -3.34 3.46
C ILE A 27 5.46 -3.54 3.02
N ALA A 28 6.01 -2.57 2.28
CA ALA A 28 7.39 -2.63 1.81
C ALA A 28 8.37 -2.64 3.00
N THR A 29 8.18 -1.78 4.00
CA THR A 29 9.06 -1.67 5.17
C THR A 29 9.06 -2.96 5.98
N LEU A 30 7.89 -3.52 6.29
CA LEU A 30 7.78 -4.73 7.09
C LEU A 30 8.09 -6.01 6.30
N GLY A 31 8.13 -5.95 4.97
CA GLY A 31 8.24 -7.11 4.07
C GLY A 31 6.95 -7.90 3.95
N SER A 32 6.19 -8.03 5.04
CA SER A 32 4.81 -8.48 5.07
C SER A 32 4.05 -7.77 6.19
N ALA A 33 2.81 -7.33 5.94
CA ALA A 33 2.01 -6.62 6.93
C ALA A 33 0.64 -7.27 7.11
N THR A 34 0.17 -7.37 8.35
CA THR A 34 -1.20 -7.77 8.67
C THR A 34 -2.16 -6.59 8.54
N TRP A 35 -3.46 -6.89 8.49
CA TRP A 35 -4.52 -5.88 8.49
C TRP A 35 -4.40 -4.88 9.65
N SER A 36 -4.15 -5.36 10.87
CA SER A 36 -4.04 -4.51 12.06
C SER A 36 -2.81 -3.59 11.98
N GLN A 37 -1.66 -4.11 11.53
CA GLN A 37 -0.45 -3.30 11.32
C GLN A 37 -0.68 -2.19 10.28
N LEU A 38 -1.40 -2.50 9.20
CA LEU A 38 -1.74 -1.52 8.16
C LEU A 38 -2.65 -0.43 8.70
N ARG A 39 -3.71 -0.81 9.43
CA ARG A 39 -4.59 0.17 10.08
C ARG A 39 -3.80 1.05 11.03
N THR A 40 -3.09 0.46 11.99
CA THR A 40 -2.34 1.21 12.99
C THR A 40 -1.32 2.15 12.36
N GLY A 41 -0.57 1.69 11.36
CA GLY A 41 0.43 2.52 10.67
C GLY A 41 -0.19 3.68 9.89
N ILE A 42 -1.28 3.44 9.15
CA ILE A 42 -2.00 4.49 8.42
C ILE A 42 -2.59 5.51 9.40
N GLU A 43 -3.22 5.05 10.48
CA GLU A 43 -3.87 5.93 11.45
C GLU A 43 -2.87 6.78 12.23
N ALA A 44 -1.71 6.23 12.55
CA ALA A 44 -0.63 6.96 13.21
C ALA A 44 -0.14 8.16 12.39
N ARG A 45 -0.23 8.09 11.05
CA ARG A 45 0.30 9.13 10.16
C ARG A 45 -0.76 10.02 9.52
N LEU A 46 -1.93 9.47 9.20
CA LEU A 46 -2.98 10.10 8.38
C LEU A 46 -4.34 10.17 9.08
N GLY A 47 -4.39 9.78 10.36
CA GLY A 47 -5.62 9.75 11.15
C GLY A 47 -6.54 8.58 10.81
N LYS A 48 -7.66 8.51 11.54
CA LYS A 48 -8.60 7.37 11.52
C LYS A 48 -8.99 6.91 10.12
N ILE A 49 -9.13 5.60 9.96
CA ILE A 49 -9.58 4.98 8.71
C ILE A 49 -10.69 3.97 9.00
N THR A 50 -11.72 3.96 8.16
CA THR A 50 -12.79 2.96 8.26
C THR A 50 -12.34 1.62 7.68
N ASP A 51 -12.95 0.55 8.15
CA ASP A 51 -12.75 -0.82 7.65
C ASP A 51 -13.00 -0.93 6.14
N SER A 52 -14.04 -0.25 5.66
CA SER A 52 -14.39 -0.19 4.24
C SER A 52 -13.31 0.52 3.43
N THR A 53 -12.75 1.62 3.94
CA THR A 53 -11.70 2.37 3.24
C THR A 53 -10.43 1.54 3.15
N LEU A 54 -9.99 0.93 4.25
CA LEU A 54 -8.81 0.06 4.24
C LEU A 54 -9.02 -1.16 3.32
N SER A 55 -10.24 -1.72 3.30
CA SER A 55 -10.57 -2.87 2.45
C SER A 55 -10.46 -2.50 0.98
N ASN A 56 -11.02 -1.34 0.61
CA ASN A 56 -10.97 -0.83 -0.75
C ASN A 56 -9.54 -0.54 -1.20
N ILE A 57 -8.70 0.05 -0.33
CA ILE A 57 -7.29 0.30 -0.64
C ILE A 57 -6.57 -1.02 -0.95
N LEU A 58 -6.65 -2.00 -0.04
CA LEU A 58 -5.92 -3.26 -0.21
C LEU A 58 -6.44 -4.08 -1.38
N ARG A 59 -7.75 -4.06 -1.64
CA ARG A 59 -8.33 -4.68 -2.83
C ARG A 59 -7.79 -4.02 -4.10
N ASN A 60 -7.89 -2.70 -4.21
CA ASN A 60 -7.44 -1.97 -5.40
C ASN A 60 -5.94 -2.15 -5.67
N LEU A 61 -5.11 -2.17 -4.61
CA LEU A 61 -3.67 -2.46 -4.74
C LEU A 61 -3.40 -3.91 -5.18
N ALA A 62 -4.19 -4.88 -4.71
CA ALA A 62 -4.06 -6.28 -5.09
C ALA A 62 -4.52 -6.51 -6.53
N ASP A 63 -5.68 -5.97 -6.91
CA ASP A 63 -6.25 -6.06 -8.26
C ASP A 63 -5.32 -5.41 -9.31
N SER A 64 -4.62 -4.34 -8.91
CA SER A 64 -3.61 -3.68 -9.76
C SER A 64 -2.26 -4.42 -9.78
N GLY A 65 -2.12 -5.52 -9.05
CA GLY A 65 -0.91 -6.34 -8.99
C GLY A 65 0.25 -5.74 -8.19
N PHE A 66 0.04 -4.66 -7.43
CA PHE A 66 1.10 -4.05 -6.61
C PHE A 66 1.40 -4.85 -5.35
N ILE A 67 0.39 -5.50 -4.79
CA ILE A 67 0.52 -6.35 -3.60
C ILE A 67 -0.13 -7.71 -3.84
N ARG A 68 0.26 -8.69 -3.02
CA ARG A 68 -0.42 -9.98 -2.88
C ARG A 68 -0.90 -10.15 -1.45
N LYS A 69 -1.96 -10.94 -1.27
CA LYS A 69 -2.47 -11.35 0.03
C LYS A 69 -2.21 -12.85 0.22
N ASP A 70 -1.37 -13.19 1.18
CA ASP A 70 -1.04 -14.55 1.56
C ASP A 70 -1.60 -14.81 2.97
N GLY A 71 -2.77 -15.46 3.03
CA GLY A 71 -3.51 -15.66 4.27
C GLY A 71 -3.92 -14.33 4.93
N SER A 72 -3.35 -14.04 6.11
CA SER A 72 -3.63 -12.82 6.88
C SER A 72 -2.65 -11.67 6.62
N LYS A 73 -1.70 -11.85 5.69
CA LYS A 73 -0.63 -10.89 5.43
C LYS A 73 -0.67 -10.38 3.98
N TYR A 74 -0.15 -9.18 3.82
CA TYR A 74 0.01 -8.48 2.54
C TYR A 74 1.50 -8.27 2.26
N THR A 75 1.93 -8.51 1.03
CA THR A 75 3.33 -8.34 0.58
C THR A 75 3.37 -7.56 -0.74
N VAL A 76 4.42 -6.79 -1.00
CA VAL A 76 4.64 -6.21 -2.35
C VAL A 76 4.89 -7.36 -3.33
N ALA A 77 4.19 -7.34 -4.48
CA ALA A 77 4.18 -8.47 -5.41
C ALA A 77 5.54 -8.71 -6.09
N ASP A 78 6.32 -7.64 -6.31
CA ASP A 78 7.61 -7.66 -7.00
C ASP A 78 8.75 -7.07 -6.14
N PRO A 79 9.92 -7.72 -6.02
CA PRO A 79 11.06 -7.21 -5.25
C PRO A 79 11.64 -5.88 -5.78
N THR A 80 11.61 -5.63 -7.08
CA THR A 80 12.09 -4.37 -7.67
C THR A 80 11.12 -3.23 -7.35
N LEU A 81 9.83 -3.48 -7.41
CA LEU A 81 8.79 -2.55 -6.95
C LEU A 81 8.97 -2.24 -5.46
N ARG A 82 9.22 -3.25 -4.61
CA ARG A 82 9.49 -3.04 -3.19
C ARG A 82 10.67 -2.11 -2.95
N ARG A 83 11.80 -2.34 -3.65
CA ARG A 83 12.96 -1.44 -3.60
C ARG A 83 12.59 -0.03 -4.04
N GLY A 84 11.84 0.10 -5.14
CA GLY A 84 11.37 1.39 -5.63
C GLY A 84 10.53 2.15 -4.59
N ILE A 85 9.60 1.47 -3.92
CA ILE A 85 8.77 2.06 -2.86
C ILE A 85 9.65 2.59 -1.72
N LEU A 86 10.60 1.79 -1.24
CA LEU A 86 11.47 2.17 -0.11
C LEU A 86 12.40 3.34 -0.43
N THR A 87 12.78 3.51 -1.69
CA THR A 87 13.74 4.55 -2.10
C THR A 87 13.06 5.85 -2.53
N PHE A 88 11.90 5.77 -3.20
CA PHE A 88 11.37 6.92 -3.95
C PHE A 88 9.96 7.36 -3.56
N LEU A 89 9.27 6.63 -2.69
CA LEU A 89 7.88 6.90 -2.32
C LEU A 89 7.81 7.52 -0.94
#